data_AF-A0A7G6WWL0-F1
#
_entry.id   AF-A0A7G6WWL0-F1
#
_cell.length_a   1.000
_cell.length_b   1.000
_cell.length_c   1.000
_cell.angle_alpha   90.00
_cell.angle_beta   90.00
_cell.angle_gamma   90.00
#
_symmetry.space_group_name_H-M   'P 1'
#
loop_
_entity.id
_entity.type
_entity.pdbx_description
1 polymer ?
#
loop_
_entity_poly.entity_id
_entity_poly.type
_entity_poly.pdbx_seq_one_letter_code
_entity_poly.pdbx_strand_id
1 'polypeptide(L)'
;MVTGGLDVLLSNLSTRVRYADQTLYLSDRYPYRVELQDRPLVMVPLVSGAAASVFNLDEPDRAWLGYPVPGLERLGTGPVVTAEDSLSLLLGPIRAAILRALDRPNSMGGVADQLDAGPSTATYHCTQLASAGLVVRQRAGREVRIQRTPRGDALIDLLS
;
A
#
# COMPACT_ATOMS: atom_id res chain seq x y z
N MET A 1 39.36 0.03 -8.23
CA MET A 1 38.41 -1.09 -8.36
C MET A 1 37.51 -1.04 -7.12
N VAL A 2 36.27 -0.57 -7.25
CA VAL A 2 35.35 -0.40 -6.12
C VAL A 2 34.46 -1.65 -6.06
N THR A 3 34.88 -2.66 -5.31
CA THR A 3 34.15 -3.93 -5.17
C THR A 3 33.11 -3.89 -4.05
N GLY A 4 32.79 -2.72 -3.48
CA GLY A 4 31.83 -2.57 -2.38
C GLY A 4 30.62 -1.67 -2.67
N GLY A 5 30.55 -1.06 -3.86
CA GLY A 5 29.47 -0.13 -4.20
C GLY A 5 28.19 -0.84 -4.64
N LEU A 6 28.31 -1.92 -5.42
CA LEU A 6 27.18 -2.63 -5.98
C LEU A 6 26.40 -3.40 -4.91
N ASP A 7 27.09 -4.10 -4.02
CA ASP A 7 26.47 -4.87 -2.93
C ASP A 7 25.65 -3.97 -2.01
N VAL A 8 26.20 -2.80 -1.65
CA VAL A 8 25.51 -1.81 -0.82
C VAL A 8 24.35 -1.17 -1.56
N LEU A 9 24.49 -0.87 -2.86
CA LEU A 9 23.41 -0.36 -3.69
C LEU A 9 22.25 -1.36 -3.77
N LEU A 10 22.56 -2.61 -4.14
CA LEU A 10 21.57 -3.66 -4.37
C LEU A 10 20.87 -4.08 -3.06
N SER A 11 21.59 -4.12 -1.95
CA SER A 11 21.03 -4.47 -0.63
C SER A 11 20.14 -3.36 -0.05
N ASN A 12 20.26 -2.12 -0.53
CA ASN A 12 19.43 -0.99 -0.10
C ASN A 12 18.27 -0.68 -1.05
N LEU A 13 18.06 -1.48 -2.11
CA LEU A 13 16.98 -1.24 -3.09
C LEU A 13 15.59 -1.46 -2.51
N SER A 14 15.42 -2.51 -1.68
CA SER A 14 14.18 -2.79 -0.97
C SER A 14 14.41 -3.91 0.05
N THR A 15 13.50 -4.06 1.01
CA THR A 15 13.52 -5.18 1.98
C THR A 15 13.27 -6.54 1.34
N ARG A 16 12.88 -6.59 0.07
CA ARG A 16 12.56 -7.82 -0.70
C ARG A 16 13.67 -8.26 -1.63
N VAL A 17 14.75 -7.48 -1.73
CA VAL A 17 15.91 -7.76 -2.58
C VAL A 17 17.09 -8.01 -1.65
N ARG A 18 17.73 -9.18 -1.80
CA ARG A 18 18.95 -9.50 -1.08
C ARG A 18 20.04 -9.82 -2.09
N TYR A 19 21.19 -9.19 -1.98
CA TYR A 19 22.36 -9.53 -2.76
C TYR A 19 23.39 -10.22 -1.87
N ALA A 20 23.81 -11.43 -2.24
CA ALA A 20 24.87 -12.16 -1.55
C ALA A 20 25.53 -13.13 -2.51
N ASP A 21 26.83 -13.37 -2.36
CA ASP A 21 27.57 -14.35 -3.14
C ASP A 21 27.35 -14.20 -4.66
N GLN A 22 27.39 -12.95 -5.13
CA GLN A 22 27.13 -12.56 -6.52
C GLN A 22 25.73 -12.92 -7.07
N THR A 23 24.82 -13.31 -6.18
CA THR A 23 23.46 -13.73 -6.50
C THR A 23 22.45 -12.72 -5.97
N LEU A 24 21.55 -12.29 -6.85
CA LEU A 24 20.42 -11.43 -6.49
C LEU A 24 19.21 -12.31 -6.19
N TYR A 25 18.74 -12.26 -4.94
CA TYR A 25 17.57 -12.97 -4.47
C TYR A 25 16.37 -12.04 -4.52
N LEU A 26 15.35 -12.47 -5.26
CA LEU A 26 14.07 -11.78 -5.43
C LEU A 26 12.96 -12.67 -4.88
N SER A 27 12.04 -12.10 -4.11
CA SER A 27 10.88 -12.84 -3.59
C SER A 27 9.87 -13.10 -4.71
N ASP A 28 9.69 -14.36 -5.10
CA ASP A 28 8.68 -14.82 -6.07
C ASP A 28 7.82 -15.95 -5.47
N ARG A 29 6.59 -16.13 -5.96
CA ARG A 29 5.72 -17.25 -5.55
C ARG A 29 6.18 -18.59 -6.11
N TYR A 30 6.91 -18.57 -7.22
CA TYR A 30 7.45 -19.73 -7.91
C TYR A 30 8.96 -19.58 -8.03
N PRO A 31 9.74 -20.12 -7.08
CA PRO A 31 11.19 -19.89 -7.06
C PRO A 31 11.86 -20.56 -8.27
N TYR A 32 12.67 -19.80 -8.99
CA TYR A 32 13.51 -20.29 -10.08
C TYR A 32 14.83 -19.51 -10.12
N ARG A 33 15.83 -20.08 -10.81
CA ARG A 33 17.16 -19.48 -10.95
C ARG A 33 17.43 -19.17 -12.42
N VAL A 34 17.90 -17.95 -12.68
CA VAL A 34 18.34 -17.50 -14.00
C VAL A 34 19.80 -17.07 -13.90
N GLU A 35 20.62 -17.61 -14.79
CA GLU A 35 21.99 -17.13 -15.00
C GLU A 35 21.94 -16.01 -16.04
N LEU A 36 22.38 -14.81 -15.67
CA LEU A 36 22.33 -13.65 -16.56
C LEU A 36 23.38 -13.72 -17.68
N GLN A 37 24.47 -14.47 -17.50
CA GLN A 37 25.59 -14.50 -18.46
C GLN A 37 26.04 -13.06 -18.81
N ASP A 38 26.05 -12.70 -20.10
CA ASP A 38 26.40 -11.36 -20.59
C ASP A 38 25.19 -10.42 -20.70
N ARG A 39 23.99 -10.85 -20.28
CA ARG A 39 22.78 -10.01 -20.33
C ARG A 39 22.89 -8.89 -19.28
N PRO A 40 22.71 -7.62 -19.66
CA PRO A 40 22.68 -6.52 -18.72
C PRO A 40 21.48 -6.62 -17.78
N LEU A 41 21.70 -6.32 -16.50
CA LEU A 41 20.64 -6.06 -15.53
C LEU A 41 20.32 -4.57 -15.50
N VAL A 42 19.12 -4.19 -15.94
CA VAL A 42 18.64 -2.82 -15.95
C VAL A 42 17.89 -2.51 -14.66
N MET A 43 18.32 -1.46 -13.98
CA MET A 43 17.69 -0.95 -12.77
C MET A 43 16.65 0.12 -13.14
N VAL A 44 15.38 -0.12 -12.86
CA VAL A 44 14.28 0.79 -13.22
C VAL A 44 13.71 1.44 -11.96
N PRO A 45 13.83 2.77 -11.78
CA PRO A 45 13.23 3.45 -10.64
C PRO A 45 11.70 3.44 -10.77
N LEU A 46 11.00 3.07 -9.70
CA LEU A 46 9.54 3.00 -9.66
C LEU A 46 8.93 4.06 -8.73
N VAL A 47 7.87 4.71 -9.22
CA VAL A 47 6.92 5.49 -8.40
C VAL A 47 5.93 4.50 -7.78
N SER A 48 6.33 3.82 -6.71
CA SER A 48 5.51 2.78 -6.08
C SER A 48 5.72 2.74 -4.56
N GLY A 49 4.81 2.09 -3.84
CA GLY A 49 5.04 1.77 -2.43
C GLY A 49 6.30 0.92 -2.23
N ALA A 50 6.92 1.02 -1.06
CA ALA A 50 8.21 0.40 -0.70
C ALA A 50 8.27 -1.14 -0.84
N ALA A 51 7.13 -1.79 -1.11
CA ALA A 51 7.00 -3.25 -1.24
C ALA A 51 6.86 -3.75 -2.68
N ALA A 52 6.75 -2.87 -3.68
CA ALA A 52 6.63 -3.30 -5.08
C ALA A 52 8.01 -3.69 -5.64
N SER A 53 8.17 -4.97 -5.94
CA SER A 53 9.28 -5.49 -6.74
C SER A 53 8.67 -6.01 -8.04
N VAL A 54 8.98 -5.36 -9.16
CA VAL A 54 8.58 -5.81 -10.49
C VAL A 54 9.86 -6.14 -11.24
N PHE A 55 9.95 -7.30 -11.84
CA PHE A 55 11.14 -7.71 -12.59
C PHE A 55 10.73 -8.57 -13.78
N ASN A 56 11.59 -8.60 -14.79
CA ASN A 56 11.52 -9.57 -15.87
C ASN A 56 12.92 -10.15 -16.07
N LEU A 57 13.04 -11.47 -15.93
CA LEU A 57 14.28 -12.20 -16.12
C LEU A 57 14.29 -13.02 -17.41
N ASP A 58 13.20 -13.02 -18.17
CA ASP A 58 12.98 -13.93 -19.30
C ASP A 58 13.29 -13.30 -20.66
N GLU A 59 13.53 -11.98 -20.72
CA GLU A 59 13.89 -11.26 -21.95
C GLU A 59 15.27 -11.69 -22.50
N PRO A 60 15.40 -12.09 -23.77
CA PRO A 60 16.63 -12.72 -24.26
C PRO A 60 17.85 -11.79 -24.26
N ASP A 61 17.65 -10.47 -24.39
CA ASP A 61 18.70 -9.46 -24.52
C ASP A 61 19.01 -8.70 -23.22
N ARG A 62 18.14 -8.77 -22.20
CA ARG A 62 18.29 -8.03 -20.94
C ARG A 62 17.48 -8.65 -19.80
N ALA A 63 17.87 -8.39 -18.56
CA ALA A 63 16.99 -8.54 -17.41
C ALA A 63 16.71 -7.16 -16.83
N TRP A 64 15.57 -6.97 -16.17
CA TRP A 64 15.32 -5.71 -15.47
C TRP A 64 14.65 -5.91 -14.13
N LEU A 65 15.00 -5.02 -13.20
CA LEU A 65 14.47 -4.95 -11.84
C LEU A 65 14.00 -3.53 -11.55
N GLY A 66 12.70 -3.41 -11.31
CA GLY A 66 12.06 -2.25 -10.74
C GLY A 66 12.35 -2.14 -9.23
N TYR A 67 12.78 -0.97 -8.79
CA TYR A 67 13.06 -0.70 -7.37
C TYR A 67 12.38 0.60 -6.91
N PRO A 68 11.86 0.64 -5.67
CA PRO A 68 11.31 1.87 -5.12
C PRO A 68 12.44 2.88 -4.91
N VAL A 69 12.19 4.13 -5.31
CA VAL A 69 13.10 5.25 -5.00
C VAL A 69 12.51 6.05 -3.84
N PRO A 70 13.19 6.12 -2.68
CA PRO A 70 12.72 6.94 -1.56
C PRO A 70 12.45 8.38 -1.98
N GLY A 71 11.28 8.92 -1.61
CA GLY A 71 10.82 10.26 -1.97
C GLY A 71 10.11 10.36 -3.31
N LEU A 72 10.21 9.36 -4.19
CA LEU A 72 9.53 9.34 -5.49
C LEU A 72 8.06 8.96 -5.34
N GLU A 73 7.68 8.25 -4.28
CA GLU A 73 6.29 7.95 -3.91
C GLU A 73 5.43 9.21 -3.72
N ARG A 74 6.05 10.35 -3.40
CA ARG A 74 5.36 11.65 -3.27
C ARG A 74 4.91 12.23 -4.60
N LEU A 75 5.46 11.74 -5.72
CA LEU A 75 5.06 12.13 -7.08
C LEU A 75 3.93 11.25 -7.63
N GLY A 76 3.64 10.11 -6.99
CA GLY A 76 2.53 9.24 -7.35
C GLY A 76 1.22 9.80 -6.81
N THR A 77 0.32 10.26 -7.68
CA THR A 77 -1.02 10.72 -7.32
C THR A 77 -2.00 9.55 -7.13
N GLY A 78 -1.61 8.52 -6.37
CA GLY A 78 -2.45 7.35 -6.11
C GLY A 78 -2.17 6.73 -4.74
N PRO A 79 -3.17 6.14 -4.07
CA PRO A 79 -3.02 5.61 -2.72
C PRO A 79 -1.96 4.51 -2.69
N VAL A 80 -0.88 4.77 -1.95
CA VAL A 80 0.23 3.83 -1.73
C VAL A 80 -0.27 2.72 -0.81
N VAL A 81 -0.51 1.53 -1.37
CA VAL A 81 -0.77 0.31 -0.59
C VAL A 81 0.57 -0.18 -0.03
N THR A 82 0.86 0.17 1.22
CA THR A 82 1.98 -0.39 1.98
C THR A 82 1.65 -1.84 2.37
N ALA A 83 2.63 -2.74 2.29
CA ALA A 83 2.62 -3.96 3.09
C ALA A 83 2.77 -3.49 4.55
N GLU A 84 1.82 -3.61 5.47
CA GLU A 84 0.61 -4.41 5.58
C GLU A 84 -0.53 -3.50 6.08
N ASP A 85 -1.39 -3.00 5.20
CA ASP A 85 -2.63 -2.36 5.67
C ASP A 85 -3.60 -3.44 6.17
N SER A 86 -3.32 -3.96 7.38
CA SER A 86 -4.08 -5.04 8.03
C SER A 86 -5.56 -4.68 8.17
N LEU A 87 -5.85 -3.40 8.38
CA LEU A 87 -7.22 -2.89 8.39
C LEU A 87 -7.90 -3.02 7.01
N SER A 88 -7.23 -2.62 5.93
CA SER A 88 -7.74 -2.79 4.56
C SER A 88 -7.80 -4.25 4.14
N LEU A 89 -6.86 -5.09 4.59
CA LEU A 89 -6.88 -6.53 4.32
C LEU A 89 -8.09 -7.22 4.96
N LEU A 90 -8.42 -6.85 6.21
CA LEU A 90 -9.52 -7.48 6.95
C LEU A 90 -10.90 -6.88 6.63
N LEU A 91 -10.99 -5.55 6.47
CA LEU A 91 -12.27 -4.86 6.29
C LEU A 91 -12.55 -4.49 4.83
N GLY A 92 -11.55 -4.55 3.97
CA GLY A 92 -11.55 -3.99 2.62
C GLY A 92 -11.15 -2.51 2.61
N PRO A 93 -10.62 -2.02 1.47
CA PRO A 93 -10.03 -0.69 1.37
C PRO A 93 -11.01 0.45 1.67
N ILE A 94 -12.26 0.33 1.21
CA ILE A 94 -13.28 1.37 1.41
C ILE A 94 -13.65 1.51 2.89
N ARG A 95 -13.83 0.41 3.62
CA ARG A 95 -14.21 0.45 5.04
C ARG A 95 -13.05 0.96 5.90
N ALA A 96 -11.83 0.54 5.59
CA ALA A 96 -10.62 1.04 6.23
C ALA A 96 -10.46 2.56 6.01
N ALA A 97 -10.65 3.04 4.77
CA ALA A 97 -10.62 4.46 4.44
C ALA A 97 -11.70 5.25 5.20
N ILE A 98 -12.94 4.74 5.31
CA ILE A 98 -14.00 5.39 6.11
C ILE A 98 -13.59 5.52 7.58
N LEU A 99 -13.07 4.45 8.19
CA LEU A 99 -12.68 4.51 9.60
C LEU A 99 -11.52 5.48 9.83
N ARG A 100 -10.57 5.60 8.89
CA ARG A 100 -9.49 6.60 8.96
C ARG A 100 -9.99 8.03 8.77
N ALA A 101 -10.92 8.24 7.84
CA ALA A 101 -11.58 9.52 7.56
C ALA A 101 -12.40 10.06 8.75
N LEU A 102 -12.74 9.20 9.71
CA LEU A 102 -13.53 9.51 10.90
C LEU A 102 -12.67 9.66 12.16
N ASP A 103 -11.41 10.10 12.02
CA ASP A 103 -10.60 10.59 13.14
C ASP A 103 -11.30 11.73 13.91
N ARG A 104 -12.17 12.47 13.20
CA ARG A 104 -13.08 13.48 13.72
C ARG A 104 -14.49 13.25 13.15
N PRO A 105 -15.55 13.69 13.84
CA PRO A 105 -16.92 13.56 13.32
C PRO A 105 -17.10 14.28 11.97
N ASN A 106 -17.55 13.54 10.95
CA ASN A 106 -17.71 14.03 9.59
C ASN A 106 -19.15 13.81 9.07
N SER A 107 -19.57 14.48 8.00
CA SER A 107 -20.87 14.24 7.38
C SER A 107 -20.81 13.10 6.37
N MET A 108 -21.97 12.55 5.99
CA MET A 108 -22.02 11.51 4.95
C MET A 108 -21.44 12.01 3.61
N GLY A 109 -21.68 13.29 3.28
CA GLY A 109 -21.10 13.94 2.10
C GLY A 109 -19.59 14.08 2.21
N GLY A 110 -19.08 14.57 3.35
CA GLY A 110 -17.64 14.71 3.57
C GLY A 110 -16.90 13.37 3.60
N VAL A 111 -17.54 12.29 4.06
CA VAL A 111 -17.00 10.92 3.94
C VAL A 111 -16.98 10.47 2.48
N ALA A 112 -18.03 10.75 1.69
CA ALA A 112 -18.05 10.41 0.28
C ALA A 112 -16.97 11.17 -0.51
N ASP A 113 -16.76 12.46 -0.23
CA ASP A 113 -15.74 13.28 -0.91
C ASP A 113 -14.29 12.81 -0.63
N GLN A 114 -14.05 12.21 0.54
CA GLN A 114 -12.74 11.66 0.91
C GLN A 114 -12.50 10.25 0.38
N LEU A 115 -13.56 9.57 -0.05
CA LEU A 115 -13.46 8.28 -0.72
C LEU A 115 -13.42 8.55 -2.22
N ASP A 116 -12.58 7.82 -2.96
CA ASP A 116 -12.68 7.78 -4.41
C ASP A 116 -13.88 6.91 -4.84
N ALA A 117 -15.05 7.12 -4.21
CA ALA A 117 -16.24 6.30 -4.32
C ALA A 117 -17.52 7.15 -4.30
N GLY A 118 -18.54 6.73 -5.06
CA GLY A 118 -19.80 7.47 -5.15
C GLY A 118 -20.60 7.50 -3.82
N PRO A 119 -21.54 8.47 -3.67
CA PRO A 119 -22.33 8.65 -2.44
C PRO A 119 -23.13 7.42 -1.99
N SER A 120 -23.61 6.62 -2.94
CA SER A 120 -24.32 5.36 -2.68
C SER A 120 -23.42 4.32 -2.01
N THR A 121 -22.19 4.18 -2.50
CA THR A 121 -21.16 3.30 -1.94
C THR A 121 -20.79 3.72 -0.53
N ALA A 122 -20.53 5.01 -0.31
CA ALA A 122 -20.21 5.55 1.00
C ALA A 122 -21.34 5.29 2.02
N THR A 123 -22.60 5.54 1.62
CA THR A 123 -23.79 5.28 2.45
C THR A 123 -23.94 3.80 2.82
N TYR A 124 -23.73 2.92 1.84
CA TYR A 124 -23.79 1.47 2.04
C TYR A 124 -22.75 1.01 3.07
N HIS A 125 -21.48 1.41 2.90
CA HIS A 125 -20.42 0.99 3.82
C HIS A 125 -20.57 1.61 5.22
N CYS A 126 -20.97 2.89 5.33
CA CYS A 126 -21.25 3.51 6.63
C CYS A 126 -22.40 2.82 7.35
N THR A 127 -23.43 2.36 6.63
CA THR A 127 -24.53 1.59 7.22
C THR A 127 -24.02 0.24 7.74
N GLN A 128 -23.18 -0.48 7.00
CA GLN A 128 -22.59 -1.73 7.47
C GLN A 128 -21.67 -1.54 8.69
N LEU A 129 -20.84 -0.50 8.69
CA LEU A 129 -19.98 -0.17 9.83
C LEU A 129 -20.79 0.21 11.07
N ALA A 130 -21.93 0.89 10.90
CA ALA A 130 -22.84 1.20 11.98
C ALA A 130 -23.50 -0.07 12.54
N SER A 131 -23.95 -0.98 11.67
CA SER A 131 -24.48 -2.29 12.08
C SER A 131 -23.44 -3.14 12.82
N ALA A 132 -22.15 -3.00 12.47
CA ALA A 132 -21.05 -3.65 13.17
C ALA A 132 -20.62 -2.94 14.47
N GLY A 133 -21.26 -1.82 14.82
CA GLY A 133 -20.94 -1.04 16.02
C GLY A 133 -19.59 -0.31 15.97
N LEU A 134 -19.02 -0.10 14.78
CA LEU A 134 -17.73 0.59 14.60
C LEU A 134 -17.89 2.10 14.41
N VAL A 135 -19.06 2.54 13.95
CA VAL A 135 -19.40 3.96 13.83
C VAL A 135 -20.82 4.22 14.35
N VAL A 136 -21.10 5.46 14.74
CA VAL A 136 -22.44 5.94 15.09
C VAL A 136 -22.86 7.03 14.12
N ARG A 137 -24.17 7.17 13.96
CA ARG A 137 -24.79 8.28 13.23
C ARG A 137 -25.54 9.15 14.24
N GLN A 138 -25.17 10.42 14.35
CA GLN A 138 -25.81 11.39 15.24
C GLN A 138 -26.33 12.57 14.44
N ARG A 139 -27.55 12.99 14.73
CA ARG A 139 -28.14 14.16 14.07
C ARG A 139 -27.67 15.43 14.77
N ALA A 140 -26.94 16.27 14.04
CA ALA A 140 -26.48 17.58 14.50
C ALA A 140 -27.26 18.66 13.72
N GLY A 141 -28.41 19.05 14.27
CA GLY A 141 -29.32 20.00 13.61
C GLY A 141 -29.90 19.44 12.31
N ARG A 142 -29.55 20.05 11.17
CA ARG A 142 -30.05 19.67 9.84
C ARG A 142 -29.18 18.59 9.16
N GLU A 143 -28.05 18.23 9.75
CA GLU A 143 -27.08 17.31 9.17
C GLU A 143 -26.91 16.04 10.02
N VAL A 144 -26.60 14.91 9.38
CA VAL A 144 -26.20 13.68 10.07
C VAL A 144 -24.68 13.61 10.09
N ARG A 145 -24.11 13.57 11.30
CA ARG A 145 -22.69 13.35 11.55
C ARG A 145 -22.44 11.86 11.81
N ILE A 146 -21.34 11.38 11.28
CA ILE A 146 -20.81 10.04 11.45
C ILE A 146 -19.55 10.17 12.30
N GLN A 147 -19.38 9.29 13.26
CA GLN A 147 -18.24 9.29 14.18
C GLN A 147 -17.87 7.84 14.52
N ARG A 148 -16.58 7.55 14.73
CA ARG A 148 -16.13 6.25 15.27
C ARG A 148 -16.64 6.03 16.70
N THR A 149 -17.07 4.82 16.99
CA THR A 149 -17.27 4.39 18.37
C THR A 149 -15.92 4.14 19.04
N PRO A 150 -15.85 4.03 20.38
CA PRO A 150 -14.66 3.52 21.05
C PRO A 150 -14.18 2.17 20.52
N ARG A 151 -15.09 1.31 20.04
CA ARG A 151 -14.76 0.04 19.37
C ARG A 151 -14.11 0.28 18.00
N GLY A 152 -14.57 1.28 17.26
CA GLY A 152 -13.96 1.70 16.00
C GLY A 152 -12.56 2.28 16.17
N ASP A 153 -12.35 3.09 17.21
CA ASP A 153 -11.03 3.62 17.58
C ASP A 153 -10.08 2.48 17.98
N ALA A 154 -10.51 1.58 18.89
CA ALA A 154 -9.69 0.44 19.31
C ALA A 154 -9.33 -0.50 18.14
N LEU A 155 -10.20 -0.65 17.14
CA LEU A 155 -9.93 -1.44 15.95
C LEU A 155 -8.86 -0.78 15.06
N ILE A 156 -8.92 0.55 14.92
CA ILE A 156 -7.89 1.33 14.22
C ILE A 156 -6.55 1.14 14.94
N ASP A 157 -6.51 1.35 16.26
CA ASP A 157 -5.28 1.24 17.04
C ASP A 157 -4.65 -0.17 16.98
N LEU A 158 -5.46 -1.22 16.87
CA LEU A 158 -4.99 -2.60 16.77
C LEU A 158 -4.41 -2.97 15.39
N LEU A 159 -4.86 -2.30 14.33
CA LEU A 159 -4.63 -2.71 12.93
C LEU A 159 -3.95 -1.63 12.06
N SER A 160 -3.48 -0.55 12.68
CA SER A 160 -2.77 0.56 12.02
C SER A 160 -1.26 0.47 12.16
#